data_AF-A0A9D2HKA8-F1
#
_entry.id   AF-A0A9D2HKA8-F1
#
_cell.length_a   1.000
_cell.length_b   1.000
_cell.length_c   1.000
_cell.angle_alpha   90.00
_cell.angle_beta   90.00
_cell.angle_gamma   90.00
#
_symmetry.space_group_name_H-M   'P 1'
#
loop_
_entity.id
_entity.type
_entity.pdbx_description
1 polymer ?
#
loop_
_entity_poly.entity_id
_entity_poly.type
_entity_poly.pdbx_seq_one_letter_code
_entity_poly.pdbx_strand_id
1 'polypeptide(L)'
;LLQSNEGIIVNPMDYQTAVEAYECRIIMDPYAARLAAERIDEETLGKLRECLDQAEAFKGRHTEDNYQKIIRANSEFHALVIYACKHHQLQRYIENNLALISLARINEFYIYHQDEQYIDEHKRIYCALCDHDGDKAEKAMYQHVSHDLEFYKKNYARLKEKVE
;
A
#
# COMPACT_ATOMS: atom_id res chain seq x y z
N LEU A 1 -24.45 5.74 3.84
CA LEU A 1 -24.99 4.47 4.38
C LEU A 1 -26.40 4.30 3.84
N LEU A 2 -26.67 3.21 3.13
CA LEU A 2 -28.04 2.82 2.76
C LEU A 2 -28.37 1.55 3.55
N GLN A 3 -29.53 1.54 4.20
CA GLN A 3 -29.95 0.48 5.10
C GLN A 3 -30.98 -0.42 4.37
N SER A 4 -30.81 -1.74 4.44
CA SER A 4 -31.86 -2.71 4.13
C SER A 4 -31.88 -3.83 5.17
N ASN A 5 -33.00 -4.55 5.25
CA ASN A 5 -33.39 -5.41 6.37
C ASN A 5 -32.71 -6.80 6.45
N GLU A 6 -31.70 -7.12 5.63
CA GLU A 6 -31.17 -8.51 5.52
C GLU A 6 -29.67 -8.71 5.79
N GLY A 7 -28.98 -7.71 6.34
CA GLY A 7 -27.57 -7.86 6.75
C GLY A 7 -26.64 -6.85 6.10
N ILE A 8 -25.44 -6.76 6.66
CA ILE A 8 -24.42 -5.79 6.25
C ILE A 8 -23.90 -6.19 4.87
N ILE A 9 -24.35 -5.49 3.83
CA ILE A 9 -23.65 -5.48 2.54
C ILE A 9 -22.43 -4.58 2.73
N VAL A 10 -21.22 -5.15 2.66
CA VAL A 10 -19.99 -4.37 2.53
C VAL A 10 -20.10 -3.61 1.22
N ASN A 11 -20.27 -2.29 1.29
CA ASN A 11 -20.30 -1.47 0.09
C ASN A 11 -18.95 -1.67 -0.63
N PRO A 12 -18.91 -2.21 -1.87
CA PRO A 12 -17.69 -2.12 -2.66
C PRO A 12 -17.33 -0.63 -2.71
N MET A 13 -16.09 -0.28 -2.34
CA MET A 13 -15.68 1.13 -2.31
C MET A 13 -16.07 1.79 -3.64
N ASP A 14 -16.86 2.87 -3.57
CA ASP A 14 -17.17 3.67 -4.75
C ASP A 14 -15.86 4.19 -5.35
N TYR A 15 -15.78 4.19 -6.69
CA TYR A 15 -14.58 4.59 -7.43
C TYR A 15 -13.99 5.89 -6.90
N GLN A 16 -14.87 6.88 -6.74
CA GLN A 16 -14.48 8.22 -6.34
C GLN A 16 -13.90 8.23 -4.92
N THR A 17 -14.48 7.45 -4.01
CA THR A 17 -13.95 7.29 -2.63
C THR A 17 -12.55 6.68 -2.63
N ALA A 18 -12.29 5.68 -3.48
CA ALA A 18 -10.97 5.07 -3.59
C ALA A 18 -9.94 6.05 -4.18
N VAL A 19 -10.31 6.79 -5.22
CA VAL A 19 -9.46 7.82 -5.84
C VAL A 19 -9.09 8.90 -4.83
N GLU A 20 -10.07 9.43 -4.07
CA GLU A 20 -9.82 10.44 -3.03
C GLU A 20 -8.92 9.90 -1.90
N ALA A 21 -9.04 8.62 -1.56
CA ALA A 21 -8.15 7.97 -0.60
C ALA A 21 -6.69 7.92 -1.12
N TYR A 22 -6.48 7.61 -2.41
CA TYR A 22 -5.15 7.67 -3.02
C TYR A 22 -4.61 9.09 -3.08
N GLU A 23 -5.42 10.08 -3.42
CA GLU A 23 -5.00 11.50 -3.43
C GLU A 23 -4.51 11.93 -2.04
N CYS A 24 -5.20 11.49 -0.98
CA CYS A 24 -4.72 11.68 0.40
C CYS A 24 -3.37 10.98 0.64
N ARG A 25 -3.23 9.71 0.20
CA ARG A 25 -1.97 8.95 0.36
C ARG A 25 -0.80 9.58 -0.38
N ILE A 26 -1.01 10.11 -1.60
CA ILE A 26 0.03 10.77 -2.41
C ILE A 26 0.68 11.95 -1.67
N ILE A 27 -0.02 12.55 -0.72
CA ILE A 27 0.51 13.61 0.13
C ILE A 27 1.11 13.05 1.43
N MET A 28 0.42 12.13 2.10
CA MET A 28 0.79 11.66 3.43
C MET A 28 1.89 10.59 3.43
N ASP A 29 1.80 9.58 2.57
CA ASP A 29 2.73 8.45 2.54
C ASP A 29 4.16 8.92 2.21
N PRO A 30 4.40 9.83 1.23
CA PRO A 30 5.74 10.33 0.93
C PRO A 30 6.38 11.09 2.08
N TYR A 31 5.62 11.95 2.75
CA TYR A 31 6.11 12.66 3.92
C TYR A 31 6.40 11.70 5.08
N ALA A 32 5.56 10.67 5.27
CA ALA A 32 5.84 9.61 6.25
C ALA A 32 7.15 8.87 5.91
N ALA A 33 7.38 8.54 4.63
CA ALA A 33 8.61 7.89 4.18
C ALA A 33 9.85 8.76 4.37
N ARG A 34 9.74 10.07 4.13
CA ARG A 34 10.79 11.05 4.42
C ARG A 34 11.23 10.97 5.88
N LEU A 35 10.26 11.14 6.79
CA LEU A 35 10.49 11.12 8.22
C LEU A 35 10.97 9.75 8.70
N ALA A 36 10.50 8.66 8.08
CA ALA A 36 10.95 7.32 8.37
C ALA A 36 12.44 7.17 8.05
N ALA A 37 12.91 7.63 6.88
CA ALA A 37 14.33 7.56 6.53
C ALA A 37 15.21 8.25 7.57
N GLU A 38 14.78 9.39 8.10
CA GLU A 38 15.51 10.15 9.12
C GLU A 38 15.53 9.49 10.51
N ARG A 39 14.64 8.53 10.79
CA ARG A 39 14.31 8.09 12.17
C ARG A 39 14.27 6.58 12.39
N ILE A 40 14.29 5.80 11.31
CA ILE A 40 14.17 4.35 11.33
C ILE A 40 15.35 3.72 12.06
N ASP A 41 15.08 2.63 12.77
CA ASP A 41 16.10 1.80 13.43
C ASP A 41 16.36 0.51 12.65
N GLU A 42 17.49 -0.12 12.95
CA GLU A 42 17.94 -1.37 12.30
C GLU A 42 16.93 -2.51 12.46
N GLU A 43 16.22 -2.57 13.59
CA GLU A 43 15.18 -3.58 13.81
C GLU A 43 14.04 -3.42 12.80
N THR A 44 13.57 -2.18 12.60
CA THR A 44 12.50 -1.89 11.64
C THR A 44 12.96 -2.08 10.20
N LEU A 45 14.23 -1.75 9.88
CA LEU A 45 14.82 -2.06 8.57
C LEU A 45 14.86 -3.58 8.32
N GLY A 46 15.19 -4.39 9.32
CA GLY A 46 15.14 -5.84 9.23
C GLY A 46 13.73 -6.36 8.90
N LYS A 47 12.71 -5.83 9.58
CA LYS A 47 11.30 -6.20 9.31
C LYS A 47 10.82 -5.78 7.92
N LEU A 48 11.23 -4.61 7.44
CA LEU A 48 10.94 -4.18 6.06
C LEU A 48 11.59 -5.11 5.03
N ARG A 49 12.81 -5.58 5.31
CA ARG A 49 13.50 -6.54 4.46
C ARG A 49 12.77 -7.88 4.41
N GLU A 50 12.28 -8.37 5.54
CA GLU A 50 11.47 -9.59 5.59
C GLU A 50 10.19 -9.48 4.75
N CYS A 51 9.54 -8.31 4.74
CA CYS A 51 8.37 -8.08 3.88
C CYS A 51 8.73 -8.21 2.39
N LEU A 52 9.87 -7.65 1.97
CA LEU A 52 10.36 -7.76 0.60
C LEU A 52 10.68 -9.22 0.24
N ASP A 53 11.41 -9.93 1.10
CA ASP A 53 11.80 -11.33 0.86
C ASP A 53 10.56 -12.24 0.77
N GLN A 54 9.53 -11.99 1.58
CA GLN A 54 8.24 -12.69 1.49
C GLN A 54 7.53 -12.41 0.16
N ALA A 55 7.43 -11.15 -0.26
CA ALA A 55 6.81 -10.79 -1.54
C ALA A 55 7.56 -11.43 -2.73
N GLU A 56 8.89 -11.45 -2.69
CA GLU A 56 9.73 -12.10 -3.71
C GLU A 56 9.58 -13.62 -3.76
N ALA A 57 9.46 -14.29 -2.61
CA ALA A 57 9.34 -15.75 -2.55
C ALA A 57 8.08 -16.27 -3.27
N PHE A 58 7.03 -15.46 -3.34
CA PHE A 58 5.77 -15.76 -4.00
C PHE A 58 5.64 -15.14 -5.40
N LYS A 59 6.64 -14.39 -5.84
CA LYS A 59 6.73 -13.84 -7.20
C LYS A 59 6.61 -14.96 -8.26
N GLY A 60 5.75 -14.75 -9.26
CA GLY A 60 5.44 -15.67 -10.35
C GLY A 60 4.57 -16.86 -9.95
N ARG A 61 4.07 -16.92 -8.70
CA ARG A 61 3.28 -18.06 -8.20
C ARG A 61 1.80 -17.69 -8.05
N HIS A 62 1.04 -17.95 -9.10
CA HIS A 62 -0.35 -17.52 -9.23
C HIS A 62 -1.37 -18.43 -8.52
N THR A 63 -1.28 -18.57 -7.20
CA THR A 63 -2.34 -19.21 -6.38
C THR A 63 -2.98 -18.20 -5.44
N GLU A 64 -4.25 -18.38 -5.09
CA GLU A 64 -4.98 -17.50 -4.16
C GLU A 64 -4.24 -17.33 -2.83
N ASP A 65 -3.73 -18.42 -2.25
CA ASP A 65 -2.97 -18.39 -1.00
C ASP A 65 -1.68 -17.56 -1.11
N ASN A 66 -0.97 -17.64 -2.24
CA ASN A 66 0.22 -16.83 -2.47
C ASN A 66 -0.15 -15.34 -2.62
N TYR A 67 -1.26 -15.03 -3.27
CA TYR A 67 -1.74 -13.66 -3.40
C TYR A 67 -2.07 -13.03 -2.04
N GLN A 68 -2.77 -13.76 -1.16
CA GLN A 68 -3.06 -13.27 0.18
C GLN A 68 -1.79 -12.98 0.99
N LYS A 69 -0.74 -13.80 0.83
CA LYS A 69 0.56 -13.58 1.47
C LYS A 69 1.25 -12.33 0.94
N ILE A 70 1.18 -12.10 -0.37
CA ILE A 70 1.73 -10.89 -1.00
C ILE A 70 0.99 -9.63 -0.51
N ILE A 71 -0.34 -9.64 -0.48
CA ILE A 71 -1.15 -8.50 0.02
C ILE A 71 -0.79 -8.17 1.47
N ARG A 72 -0.59 -9.21 2.29
CA ARG A 72 -0.17 -9.06 3.68
C ARG A 72 1.23 -8.43 3.78
N ALA A 73 2.19 -8.93 3.01
CA ALA A 73 3.56 -8.37 2.98
C ALA A 73 3.57 -6.91 2.53
N ASN A 74 2.81 -6.56 1.49
CA ASN A 74 2.61 -5.18 1.04
C ASN A 74 2.03 -4.28 2.14
N SER A 75 0.96 -4.75 2.79
CA SER A 75 0.28 -3.98 3.84
C SER A 75 1.18 -3.75 5.06
N GLU A 76 1.92 -4.78 5.47
CA GLU A 76 2.91 -4.71 6.55
C GLU A 76 4.04 -3.74 6.21
N PHE A 77 4.57 -3.79 4.97
CA PHE A 77 5.62 -2.88 4.51
C PHE A 77 5.22 -1.41 4.71
N HIS A 78 4.03 -1.01 4.23
CA HIS A 78 3.53 0.35 4.43
C HIS A 78 3.32 0.69 5.91
N ALA A 79 2.77 -0.23 6.70
CA ALA A 79 2.55 -0.02 8.13
C ALA A 79 3.88 0.23 8.87
N LEU A 80 4.94 -0.50 8.52
CA LEU A 80 6.28 -0.33 9.09
C LEU A 80 6.90 1.02 8.70
N VAL A 81 6.73 1.49 7.46
CA VAL A 81 7.18 2.83 7.05
C VAL A 81 6.46 3.92 7.86
N ILE A 82 5.14 3.81 8.01
CA ILE A 82 4.33 4.75 8.80
C ILE A 82 4.73 4.69 10.28
N TYR A 83 4.99 3.51 10.82
CA TYR A 83 5.49 3.35 12.19
C TYR A 83 6.85 4.02 12.37
N ALA A 84 7.79 3.79 11.44
CA ALA A 84 9.14 4.34 11.46
C ALA A 84 9.18 5.87 11.38
N CYS A 85 8.14 6.52 10.83
CA CYS A 85 8.10 7.98 10.75
C CYS A 85 8.08 8.67 12.12
N LYS A 86 7.70 7.97 13.21
CA LYS A 86 7.64 8.49 14.59
C LYS A 86 6.91 9.83 14.70
N HIS A 87 5.86 10.03 13.89
CA HIS A 87 5.03 11.25 13.88
C HIS A 87 3.58 10.89 14.23
N HIS A 88 3.28 10.81 15.53
CA HIS A 88 2.02 10.27 16.07
C HIS A 88 0.74 10.85 15.43
N GLN A 89 0.69 12.15 15.14
CA GLN A 89 -0.47 12.75 14.50
C GLN A 89 -0.65 12.28 13.05
N LEU A 90 0.45 12.10 12.32
CA LEU A 90 0.42 11.65 10.93
C LEU A 90 0.02 10.18 10.86
N GLN A 91 0.59 9.36 11.75
CA GLN A 91 0.19 7.96 11.94
C GLN A 91 -1.32 7.87 12.16
N ARG A 92 -1.87 8.66 13.09
CA ARG A 92 -3.31 8.68 13.36
C ARG A 92 -4.15 9.09 12.13
N TYR A 93 -3.71 10.09 11.36
CA TYR A 93 -4.42 10.50 10.14
C TYR A 93 -4.43 9.40 9.08
N ILE A 94 -3.31 8.71 8.89
CA ILE A 94 -3.22 7.59 7.94
C ILE A 94 -4.01 6.39 8.45
N GLU A 95 -3.93 6.09 9.75
CA GLU A 95 -4.65 4.98 10.42
C GLU A 95 -6.16 5.09 10.29
N ASN A 96 -6.72 6.30 10.43
CA ASN A 96 -8.15 6.54 10.25
C ASN A 96 -8.65 6.22 8.82
N ASN A 97 -7.73 6.14 7.85
CA ASN A 97 -8.04 5.79 6.46
C ASN A 97 -7.61 4.36 6.10
N LEU A 98 -7.01 3.59 7.01
CA LEU A 98 -6.46 2.26 6.71
C LEU A 98 -7.48 1.28 6.14
N ALA A 99 -8.75 1.35 6.55
CA ALA A 99 -9.80 0.49 6.01
C ALA A 99 -10.03 0.73 4.50
N LEU A 100 -10.07 2.00 4.09
CA LEU A 100 -10.21 2.38 2.68
C LEU A 100 -8.95 1.98 1.89
N ILE A 101 -7.78 2.25 2.45
CA ILE A 101 -6.49 1.89 1.85
C ILE A 101 -6.34 0.38 1.67
N SER A 102 -6.76 -0.41 2.66
CA SER A 102 -6.69 -1.88 2.61
C SER A 102 -7.64 -2.44 1.55
N LEU A 103 -8.86 -1.90 1.45
CA LEU A 103 -9.80 -2.27 0.39
C LEU A 103 -9.27 -1.93 -1.01
N ALA A 104 -8.60 -0.78 -1.15
CA ALA A 104 -7.96 -0.38 -2.42
C ALA A 104 -6.86 -1.38 -2.83
N ARG A 105 -5.96 -1.72 -1.90
CA ARG A 105 -4.87 -2.68 -2.13
C ARG A 105 -5.37 -4.08 -2.46
N ILE A 106 -6.42 -4.57 -1.78
CA ILE A 106 -7.03 -5.88 -2.08
C ILE A 106 -7.56 -5.88 -3.52
N ASN A 107 -8.30 -4.83 -3.90
CA ASN A 107 -8.85 -4.71 -5.25
C ASN A 107 -7.74 -4.69 -6.30
N GLU A 108 -6.74 -3.83 -6.15
CA GLU A 108 -5.58 -3.81 -7.06
C GLU A 108 -4.95 -5.19 -7.20
N PHE A 109 -4.81 -5.93 -6.09
CA PHE A 109 -4.15 -7.24 -6.11
C PHE A 109 -4.93 -8.34 -6.83
N TYR A 110 -6.26 -8.29 -6.82
CA TYR A 110 -7.10 -9.17 -7.63
C TYR A 110 -6.96 -8.91 -9.15
N ILE A 111 -6.39 -7.77 -9.56
CA ILE A 111 -6.01 -7.46 -10.94
C ILE A 111 -4.51 -7.71 -11.18
N TYR A 112 -3.65 -7.49 -10.18
CA TYR A 112 -2.18 -7.70 -10.22
C TYR A 112 -1.72 -9.13 -10.51
N HIS A 113 -2.59 -10.02 -10.99
CA HIS A 113 -2.21 -11.38 -11.39
C HIS A 113 -1.02 -11.43 -12.38
N GLN A 114 -0.55 -10.29 -12.92
CA GLN A 114 0.52 -10.23 -13.93
C GLN A 114 1.55 -9.09 -13.77
N ASP A 115 1.39 -8.13 -12.84
CA ASP A 115 2.29 -6.97 -12.79
C ASP A 115 3.04 -6.89 -11.44
N GLU A 116 4.29 -7.32 -11.43
CA GLU A 116 5.10 -7.44 -10.21
C GLU A 116 5.99 -6.21 -9.99
N GLN A 117 5.72 -5.12 -10.70
CA GLN A 117 6.50 -3.88 -10.69
C GLN A 117 6.53 -3.20 -9.31
N TYR A 118 5.50 -3.40 -8.48
CA TYR A 118 5.43 -2.81 -7.13
C TYR A 118 6.58 -3.29 -6.21
N ILE A 119 7.10 -4.52 -6.41
CA ILE A 119 8.22 -5.04 -5.59
C ILE A 119 9.47 -4.20 -5.82
N ASP A 120 9.74 -3.82 -7.08
CA ASP A 120 10.90 -3.02 -7.44
C ASP A 120 10.73 -1.55 -7.01
N GLU A 121 9.49 -1.09 -6.82
CA GLU A 121 9.18 0.20 -6.17
C GLU A 121 9.46 0.16 -4.67
N HIS A 122 9.00 -0.88 -3.99
CA HIS A 122 9.26 -1.09 -2.55
C HIS A 122 10.75 -1.21 -2.25
N LYS A 123 11.52 -1.90 -3.10
CA LYS A 123 12.99 -1.94 -2.99
C LYS A 123 13.63 -0.56 -3.08
N ARG A 124 13.15 0.30 -3.98
CA ARG A 124 13.68 1.68 -4.10
C ARG A 124 13.42 2.48 -2.83
N ILE A 125 12.23 2.33 -2.25
CA ILE A 125 11.88 2.94 -0.95
C ILE A 125 12.80 2.39 0.13
N TYR A 126 12.93 1.06 0.24
CA TYR A 126 13.80 0.40 1.22
C TYR A 126 15.25 0.86 1.13
N CYS A 127 15.83 0.92 -0.06
CA CYS A 127 17.19 1.43 -0.24
C CYS A 127 17.33 2.88 0.25
N ALA A 128 16.35 3.75 -0.03
CA ALA A 128 16.37 5.12 0.47
C ALA A 128 16.28 5.19 2.01
N LEU A 129 15.52 4.29 2.63
CA LEU A 129 15.44 4.16 4.08
C LEU A 129 16.77 3.68 4.69
N CYS A 130 17.44 2.70 4.06
CA CYS A 130 18.79 2.25 4.46
C CYS A 130 19.84 3.36 4.34
N ASP A 131 19.73 4.18 3.30
CA ASP A 131 20.63 5.32 3.07
C ASP A 131 20.35 6.50 4.04
N HIS A 132 19.29 6.41 4.86
CA HIS A 132 18.76 7.50 5.68
C HIS A 132 18.49 8.80 4.87
N ASP A 133 18.15 8.65 3.59
CA ASP A 133 17.93 9.75 2.65
C ASP A 133 16.44 10.06 2.55
N GLY A 134 16.00 11.05 3.34
CA GLY A 134 14.60 11.47 3.40
C GLY A 134 14.05 11.95 2.07
N ASP A 135 14.83 12.73 1.30
CA ASP A 135 14.38 13.28 0.01
C ASP A 135 14.18 12.15 -1.03
N LYS A 136 15.09 11.17 -1.03
CA LYS A 136 15.00 10.00 -1.91
C LYS A 136 13.84 9.08 -1.50
N ALA A 137 13.61 8.91 -0.20
CA ALA A 137 12.50 8.09 0.31
C ALA A 137 11.13 8.72 -0.02
N GLU A 138 11.01 10.03 0.15
CA GLU A 138 9.83 10.82 -0.23
C GLU A 138 9.52 10.64 -1.72
N LYS A 139 10.51 10.88 -2.58
CA LYS A 139 10.35 10.75 -4.03
C LYS A 139 9.97 9.33 -4.46
N ALA A 140 10.60 8.31 -3.87
CA ALA A 140 10.32 6.92 -4.21
C ALA A 140 8.89 6.52 -3.80
N MET A 141 8.44 6.92 -2.60
CA MET A 141 7.09 6.65 -2.12
C MET A 141 6.04 7.42 -2.93
N TYR A 142 6.30 8.68 -3.31
CA TYR A 142 5.40 9.45 -4.16
C TYR A 142 5.17 8.76 -5.50
N GLN A 143 6.24 8.27 -6.13
CA GLN A 143 6.16 7.54 -7.40
C GLN A 143 5.35 6.26 -7.25
N HIS A 144 5.61 5.48 -6.20
CA HIS A 144 4.89 4.24 -5.92
C HIS A 144 3.37 4.46 -5.77
N VAL A 145 2.95 5.38 -4.88
CA VAL A 145 1.51 5.63 -4.65
C VAL A 145 0.84 6.26 -5.88
N SER A 146 1.57 7.06 -6.66
CA SER A 146 1.06 7.61 -7.92
C SER A 146 0.83 6.52 -8.96
N HIS A 147 1.74 5.53 -9.06
CA HIS A 147 1.56 4.39 -9.93
C HIS A 147 0.38 3.51 -9.49
N ASP A 148 0.21 3.27 -8.18
CA ASP A 148 -0.96 2.57 -7.64
C ASP A 148 -2.27 3.28 -8.09
N LEU A 149 -2.36 4.60 -7.92
CA LEU A 149 -3.54 5.38 -8.33
C LEU A 149 -3.83 5.24 -9.83
N GLU A 150 -2.83 5.43 -10.68
CA GLU A 150 -3.02 5.33 -12.14
C GLU A 150 -3.40 3.91 -12.57
N PHE A 151 -2.82 2.90 -11.91
CA PHE A 151 -3.20 1.51 -12.10
C PHE A 151 -4.65 1.25 -11.71
N TYR A 152 -5.07 1.71 -10.52
CA TYR A 152 -6.44 1.59 -10.03
C TYR A 152 -7.42 2.23 -11.02
N LYS A 153 -7.18 3.48 -11.43
CA LYS A 153 -8.01 4.21 -12.40
C LYS A 153 -8.15 3.46 -13.73
N LYS A 154 -7.03 2.97 -14.28
CA LYS A 154 -7.00 2.27 -15.57
C LYS A 154 -7.76 0.95 -15.53
N ASN A 155 -7.76 0.27 -14.39
CA ASN A 155 -8.31 -1.08 -14.28
C ASN A 155 -9.65 -1.16 -13.52
N TYR A 156 -10.22 -0.05 -13.07
CA TYR A 156 -11.45 -0.02 -12.28
C TYR A 156 -12.64 -0.75 -12.94
N ALA A 157 -12.81 -0.61 -14.26
CA ALA A 157 -13.88 -1.33 -14.97
C ALA A 157 -13.77 -2.86 -14.80
N ARG A 158 -12.54 -3.40 -14.80
CA ARG A 158 -12.27 -4.83 -14.59
C ARG A 158 -12.45 -5.27 -13.13
N LEU A 159 -12.29 -4.34 -12.17
CA LEU A 159 -12.59 -4.60 -10.75
C LEU A 159 -14.08 -4.86 -10.56
N LYS A 160 -14.91 -4.01 -11.16
CA LYS A 160 -16.36 -4.09 -10.99
C LYS A 160 -16.92 -5.43 -11.49
N GLU A 161 -16.41 -5.94 -12.60
CA GLU A 161 -16.84 -7.21 -13.21
C GLU A 161 -16.45 -8.48 -12.43
N LYS A 162 -15.46 -8.42 -11.52
CA LYS A 162 -15.03 -9.59 -10.72
C LYS A 162 -15.66 -9.66 -9.32
N VAL A 163 -16.22 -8.54 -8.84
CA VAL A 163 -16.82 -8.42 -7.50
C VAL A 163 -18.34 -8.62 -7.53
N GLU A 164 -18.96 -8.48 -8.71
CA GLU A 164 -20.34 -8.89 -9.03
C GLU A 164 -20.40 -10.36 -9.49
#